data_AF-A0A9P5C6Y6-F1
#
_entry.id   AF-A0A9P5C6Y6-F1
#
_cell.length_a   1.000
_cell.length_b   1.000
_cell.length_c   1.000
_cell.angle_alpha   90.00
_cell.angle_beta   90.00
_cell.angle_gamma   90.00
#
_symmetry.space_group_name_H-M   'P 1'
#
loop_
_entity.id
_entity.type
_entity.pdbx_description
1 polymer ?
#
loop_
_entity_poly.entity_id
_entity_poly.type
_entity_poly.pdbx_seq_one_letter_code
_entity_poly.pdbx_strand_id
1 'polypeptide(L)'
;MALSGPFPLATAVLVACIAQIVAGQQPGTSTPEVHPKLTTYKCTKSGGCVAQDTSVVLDWNYRWMHDKNFNSCTVNGGVNTTLCPDEATCGANCFIEGVDYAASGVTVSGSSLTMNQYMPSSSGGYSSVSPRLYLLGSDGDYELLQLNGQELSFDVDLSTLPCGENGALYLSEMAANGGANQYNTAGANYGSGYCDAQCPVQTWKNGTLNTNHSGYCCNEMDILEANSRANAFTPHSCTATACDASGCGFNPYANGFQRYWGPGFTLDTSKVFTIITQFNTDNGLPSGNLVSITRKYRQNGVDVPSAQSGGDTISSCPSASAYGGLTTMGKALANGMVLVFSIWNDNGGNMNWLDSGNAGPCSSTEGNPSTIVANNPGTHVIFSNIRWGDIGSTTGSTGGNPPPSTSRTSTTPPPSTTLRTSTSSRTTTSTAAGCTQTHWGQCGGNGYTGCKICTAGTTCQYSNDYYSQCL
;
A
#
# COMPACT_ATOMS: atom_id res chain seq x y z
N MET A 1 70.71 11.63 52.15
CA MET A 1 70.42 10.20 52.46
C MET A 1 69.18 9.81 51.69
N ALA A 2 69.32 8.78 50.85
CA ALA A 2 68.25 8.22 50.05
C ALA A 2 67.20 7.53 50.92
N LEU A 3 65.91 7.71 50.60
CA LEU A 3 64.84 6.77 50.96
C LEU A 3 63.84 6.73 49.80
N SER A 4 64.01 5.72 48.95
CA SER A 4 63.08 5.23 47.94
C SER A 4 62.08 4.27 48.59
N GLY A 5 60.77 4.53 48.45
CA GLY A 5 59.69 3.58 48.76
C GLY A 5 58.80 3.36 47.53
N PRO A 6 58.32 2.13 47.27
CA PRO A 6 57.58 1.82 46.04
C PRO A 6 56.09 2.17 46.17
N PHE A 7 55.52 2.74 45.11
CA PHE A 7 54.07 2.84 44.91
C PHE A 7 53.52 1.48 44.43
N PRO A 8 52.31 1.06 44.87
CA PRO A 8 51.70 -0.17 44.39
C PRO A 8 51.14 0.03 42.97
N LEU A 9 51.48 -0.87 42.04
CA LEU A 9 50.79 -1.00 40.75
C LEU A 9 49.34 -1.43 41.02
N ALA A 10 48.38 -0.56 40.74
CA ALA A 10 46.99 -0.94 40.62
C ALA A 10 46.78 -1.60 39.25
N THR A 11 46.63 -2.92 39.24
CA THR A 11 46.26 -3.69 38.06
C THR A 11 44.79 -3.38 37.72
N ALA A 12 44.55 -2.51 36.74
CA ALA A 12 43.22 -2.30 36.18
C ALA A 12 42.81 -3.55 35.39
N VAL A 13 41.94 -4.37 35.98
CA VAL A 13 41.27 -5.47 35.27
C VAL A 13 40.23 -4.83 34.35
N LEU A 14 40.59 -4.69 33.07
CA LEU A 14 39.65 -4.33 32.01
C LEU A 14 38.72 -5.53 31.78
N VAL A 15 37.56 -5.52 32.44
CA VAL A 15 36.47 -6.46 32.10
C VAL A 15 35.94 -6.05 30.74
N ALA A 16 36.44 -6.68 29.69
CA ALA A 16 35.84 -6.60 28.37
C ALA A 16 34.48 -7.31 28.43
N CYS A 17 33.41 -6.55 28.64
CA CYS A 17 32.06 -7.02 28.34
C CYS A 17 32.01 -7.28 26.83
N ILE A 18 32.23 -8.55 26.45
CA ILE A 18 31.87 -9.04 25.12
C ILE A 18 30.34 -9.00 25.08
N ALA A 19 29.79 -7.89 24.61
CA ALA A 19 28.40 -7.86 24.17
C ALA A 19 28.32 -8.89 23.05
N GLN A 20 27.73 -10.05 23.33
CA GLN A 20 27.35 -10.97 22.28
C GLN A 20 26.38 -10.21 21.38
N ILE A 21 26.83 -9.90 20.17
CA ILE A 21 25.98 -9.35 19.11
C ILE A 21 25.04 -10.50 18.76
N VAL A 22 23.89 -10.56 19.43
CA VAL A 22 22.87 -11.53 19.09
C VAL A 22 22.31 -11.10 17.74
N ALA A 23 22.51 -11.93 16.72
CA ALA A 23 21.90 -11.76 15.42
C ALA A 23 20.38 -11.91 15.59
N GLY A 24 19.61 -10.84 15.43
CA GLY A 24 18.14 -10.93 15.34
C GLY A 24 17.68 -11.39 13.96
N GLN A 25 16.37 -11.65 13.80
CA GLN A 25 15.71 -12.00 12.53
C GLN A 25 16.10 -10.91 11.54
N GLN A 26 16.83 -11.35 10.52
CA GLN A 26 17.66 -10.47 9.72
C GLN A 26 17.01 -10.24 8.37
N PRO A 27 17.17 -9.02 7.80
CA PRO A 27 17.05 -8.83 6.37
C PRO A 27 17.84 -9.90 5.62
N GLY A 28 17.14 -10.66 4.78
CA GLY A 28 17.75 -11.59 3.84
C GLY A 28 18.54 -10.86 2.75
N THR A 29 19.33 -11.63 2.01
CA THR A 29 20.22 -11.10 0.97
C THR A 29 20.01 -11.74 -0.40
N SER A 30 19.13 -12.74 -0.49
CA SER A 30 18.80 -13.41 -1.76
C SER A 30 17.96 -12.52 -2.66
N THR A 31 16.96 -11.83 -2.11
CA THR A 31 16.08 -10.91 -2.81
C THR A 31 16.13 -9.57 -2.08
N PRO A 32 16.69 -8.51 -2.68
CA PRO A 32 16.70 -7.20 -2.05
C PRO A 32 15.28 -6.66 -1.91
N GLU A 33 14.97 -6.07 -0.77
CA GLU A 33 13.72 -5.33 -0.59
C GLU A 33 13.87 -3.93 -1.18
N VAL A 34 13.03 -3.61 -2.17
CA VAL A 34 13.01 -2.29 -2.82
C VAL A 34 11.59 -1.77 -2.82
N HIS A 35 11.27 -0.88 -1.89
CA HIS A 35 9.92 -0.37 -1.71
C HIS A 35 9.48 0.50 -2.91
N PRO A 36 8.35 0.18 -3.58
CA PRO A 36 7.79 1.04 -4.61
C PRO A 36 7.41 2.41 -4.05
N LYS A 37 7.96 3.48 -4.63
CA LYS A 37 7.73 4.85 -4.19
C LYS A 37 6.34 5.32 -4.58
N LEU A 38 5.53 5.69 -3.58
CA LEU A 38 4.16 6.19 -3.75
C LEU A 38 4.12 7.61 -3.20
N THR A 39 3.98 8.60 -4.09
CA THR A 39 3.93 10.01 -3.66
C THR A 39 2.59 10.31 -2.99
N THR A 40 2.64 10.72 -1.73
CA THR A 40 1.48 11.20 -0.97
C THR A 40 1.68 12.66 -0.55
N TYR A 41 0.67 13.29 0.07
CA TYR A 41 0.74 14.71 0.45
C TYR A 41 0.20 14.98 1.85
N LYS A 42 0.86 15.90 2.55
CA LYS A 42 0.33 16.52 3.78
C LYS A 42 -0.09 17.95 3.49
N CYS A 43 -1.33 18.30 3.81
CA CYS A 43 -1.95 19.58 3.47
C CYS A 43 -2.23 20.41 4.71
N THR A 44 -2.09 21.72 4.57
CA THR A 44 -2.51 22.70 5.58
C THR A 44 -3.34 23.79 4.91
N LYS A 45 -4.25 24.41 5.66
CA LYS A 45 -5.10 25.49 5.14
C LYS A 45 -4.30 26.67 4.60
N SER A 46 -3.17 26.99 5.22
CA SER A 46 -2.33 28.15 4.85
C SER A 46 -1.21 27.80 3.87
N GLY A 47 -0.61 26.61 3.97
CA GLY A 47 0.57 26.21 3.20
C GLY A 47 0.27 25.36 1.97
N GLY A 48 -0.98 24.97 1.74
CA GLY A 48 -1.33 24.02 0.69
C GLY A 48 -0.78 22.62 0.99
N CYS A 49 -0.56 21.84 -0.06
CA CYS A 49 -0.12 20.45 0.04
C CYS A 49 1.37 20.30 -0.27
N VAL A 50 2.09 19.60 0.61
CA VAL A 50 3.52 19.27 0.46
C VAL A 50 3.64 17.78 0.19
N ALA A 51 4.36 17.42 -0.86
CA ALA A 51 4.65 16.02 -1.20
C ALA A 51 5.50 15.37 -0.09
N GLN A 52 5.19 14.12 0.24
CA GLN A 52 5.96 13.29 1.17
C GLN A 52 6.74 12.24 0.38
N ASP A 53 7.97 11.91 0.83
CA ASP A 53 8.78 10.83 0.26
C ASP A 53 8.37 9.46 0.85
N THR A 54 7.14 9.06 0.55
CA THR A 54 6.56 7.81 1.02
C THR A 54 6.75 6.67 0.02
N SER A 55 6.67 5.44 0.53
CA SER A 55 6.68 4.21 -0.26
C SER A 55 5.67 3.21 0.30
N VAL A 56 5.52 2.06 -0.36
CA VAL A 56 4.67 0.97 0.14
C VAL A 56 5.47 -0.28 0.47
N VAL A 57 5.10 -0.94 1.56
CA VAL A 57 5.74 -2.18 2.02
C VAL A 57 4.73 -3.33 2.12
N LEU A 58 5.06 -4.49 1.56
CA LEU A 58 4.21 -5.69 1.65
C LEU A 58 4.27 -6.32 3.04
N ASP A 59 3.11 -6.77 3.52
CA ASP A 59 2.95 -7.46 4.80
C ASP A 59 3.91 -8.66 4.95
N TRP A 60 4.38 -8.81 6.19
CA TRP A 60 5.33 -9.84 6.62
C TRP A 60 4.99 -11.25 6.16
N ASN A 61 3.71 -11.63 6.24
CA ASN A 61 3.27 -13.01 6.04
C ASN A 61 3.34 -13.46 4.57
N TYR A 62 3.49 -12.53 3.63
CA TYR A 62 3.64 -12.83 2.20
C TYR A 62 5.09 -13.13 1.82
N ARG A 63 6.02 -12.89 2.74
CA ARG A 63 7.45 -12.95 2.45
C ARG A 63 7.99 -14.34 2.70
N TRP A 64 8.97 -14.71 1.89
CA TRP A 64 9.73 -15.92 2.12
C TRP A 64 10.72 -15.69 3.28
N MET A 65 10.82 -16.69 4.16
CA MET A 65 11.71 -16.66 5.31
C MET A 65 12.42 -18.00 5.44
N HIS A 66 13.75 -17.97 5.57
CA HIS A 66 14.56 -19.18 5.55
C HIS A 66 15.81 -19.10 6.44
N ASP A 67 16.41 -20.25 6.73
CA ASP A 67 17.71 -20.33 7.39
C ASP A 67 18.87 -20.10 6.39
N LYS A 68 20.12 -20.11 6.87
CA LYS A 68 21.31 -19.94 6.02
C LYS A 68 21.48 -21.01 4.93
N ASN A 69 20.77 -22.14 5.05
CA ASN A 69 20.80 -23.24 4.10
C ASN A 69 19.55 -23.27 3.20
N PHE A 70 18.75 -22.20 3.22
CA PHE A 70 17.50 -22.05 2.46
C PHE A 70 16.37 -23.02 2.87
N ASN A 71 16.45 -23.60 4.07
CA ASN A 71 15.31 -24.31 4.66
C ASN A 71 14.30 -23.28 5.17
N SER A 72 13.02 -23.46 4.85
CA SER A 72 11.97 -22.54 5.27
C SER A 72 11.84 -22.48 6.80
N CYS A 73 11.80 -21.26 7.33
CA CYS A 73 11.47 -20.99 8.73
C CYS A 73 9.95 -20.99 8.98
N THR A 74 9.14 -20.87 7.93
CA THR A 74 7.67 -20.94 7.98
C THR A 74 7.17 -22.27 7.45
N VAL A 75 6.09 -22.80 8.05
CA VAL A 75 5.39 -24.01 7.61
C VAL A 75 3.89 -23.80 7.78
N ASN A 76 3.13 -23.79 6.68
CA ASN A 76 1.66 -23.63 6.66
C ASN A 76 1.15 -22.45 7.51
N GLY A 77 1.80 -21.29 7.43
CA GLY A 77 1.46 -20.09 8.21
C GLY A 77 2.02 -20.08 9.64
N GLY A 78 2.48 -21.21 10.17
CA GLY A 78 3.22 -21.31 11.43
C GLY A 78 4.74 -21.29 11.23
N VAL A 79 5.49 -21.68 12.26
CA VAL A 79 6.96 -21.77 12.22
C VAL A 79 7.49 -23.20 12.20
N ASN A 80 8.67 -23.38 11.62
CA ASN A 80 9.48 -24.57 11.84
C ASN A 80 10.04 -24.54 13.27
N THR A 81 9.50 -25.37 14.15
CA THR A 81 9.85 -25.39 15.59
C THR A 81 11.30 -25.75 15.88
N THR A 82 12.01 -26.38 14.93
CA THR A 82 13.46 -26.65 15.08
C THR A 82 14.29 -25.40 14.84
N LEU A 83 13.87 -24.56 13.88
CA LEU A 83 14.55 -23.30 13.54
C LEU A 83 14.09 -22.14 14.43
N CYS A 84 12.83 -22.16 14.87
CA CYS A 84 12.18 -21.13 15.67
C CYS A 84 11.49 -21.72 16.94
N PRO A 85 12.24 -22.34 17.88
CA PRO A 85 11.68 -22.80 19.15
C PRO A 85 11.33 -21.62 20.09
N ASP A 86 12.06 -20.52 19.96
CA ASP A 86 11.89 -19.28 20.71
C ASP A 86 12.30 -18.08 19.82
N GLU A 87 11.98 -16.87 20.26
CA GLU A 87 12.24 -15.65 19.49
C GLU A 87 13.73 -15.41 19.22
N ALA A 88 14.60 -15.63 20.21
CA ALA A 88 16.03 -15.37 20.07
C ALA A 88 16.67 -16.34 19.07
N THR A 89 16.32 -17.62 19.17
CA THR A 89 16.78 -18.67 18.25
C THR A 89 16.23 -18.43 16.84
N CYS A 90 14.94 -18.11 16.71
CA CYS A 90 14.34 -17.76 15.43
C CYS A 90 15.03 -16.54 14.80
N GLY A 91 15.32 -15.53 15.63
CA GLY A 91 16.06 -14.35 15.25
C GLY A 91 17.44 -14.69 14.66
N ALA A 92 18.22 -15.50 15.37
CA ALA A 92 19.57 -15.87 14.92
C ALA A 92 19.59 -16.75 13.67
N ASN A 93 18.54 -17.53 13.46
CA ASN A 93 18.50 -18.53 12.39
C ASN A 93 17.89 -18.01 11.09
N CYS A 94 16.89 -17.13 11.18
CA CYS A 94 15.99 -16.86 10.06
C CYS A 94 16.21 -15.49 9.42
N PHE A 95 16.14 -15.50 8.09
CA PHE A 95 16.28 -14.35 7.22
C PHE A 95 14.98 -14.16 6.46
N ILE A 96 14.40 -12.97 6.52
CA ILE A 96 13.21 -12.62 5.75
C ILE A 96 13.62 -11.87 4.49
N GLU A 97 13.16 -12.34 3.34
CA GLU A 97 13.59 -11.83 2.05
C GLU A 97 12.69 -10.70 1.53
N GLY A 98 13.24 -9.92 0.60
CA GLY A 98 12.46 -8.97 -0.18
C GLY A 98 11.47 -9.67 -1.12
N VAL A 99 10.67 -8.87 -1.82
CA VAL A 99 9.63 -9.39 -2.73
C VAL A 99 9.72 -8.77 -4.13
N ASP A 100 9.27 -9.54 -5.14
CA ASP A 100 8.90 -8.98 -6.42
C ASP A 100 7.46 -8.44 -6.33
N TYR A 101 7.33 -7.14 -6.09
CA TYR A 101 6.04 -6.47 -5.95
C TYR A 101 5.13 -6.66 -7.16
N ALA A 102 5.67 -6.65 -8.39
CA ALA A 102 4.87 -6.82 -9.58
C ALA A 102 4.28 -8.23 -9.63
N ALA A 103 5.07 -9.26 -9.27
CA ALA A 103 4.59 -10.62 -9.11
C ALA A 103 3.56 -10.77 -7.97
N SER A 104 3.65 -9.94 -6.93
CA SER A 104 2.65 -9.82 -5.86
C SER A 104 1.41 -9.01 -6.25
N GLY A 105 1.26 -8.61 -7.51
CA GLY A 105 0.11 -7.84 -8.01
C GLY A 105 0.15 -6.35 -7.69
N VAL A 106 1.29 -5.83 -7.23
CA VAL A 106 1.47 -4.44 -6.79
C VAL A 106 2.30 -3.67 -7.81
N THR A 107 1.74 -2.56 -8.30
CA THR A 107 2.47 -1.62 -9.17
C THR A 107 2.20 -0.19 -8.75
N VAL A 108 3.22 0.66 -8.86
CA VAL A 108 3.14 2.07 -8.44
C VAL A 108 3.70 2.98 -9.53
N SER A 109 3.02 4.09 -9.76
CA SER A 109 3.47 5.16 -10.67
C SER A 109 3.08 6.52 -10.12
N GLY A 110 4.08 7.30 -9.71
CA GLY A 110 3.87 8.62 -9.10
C GLY A 110 3.01 8.53 -7.84
N SER A 111 1.83 9.13 -7.88
CA SER A 111 0.85 9.11 -6.78
C SER A 111 -0.20 8.00 -6.89
N SER A 112 -0.03 7.03 -7.80
CA SER A 112 -1.00 5.95 -8.07
C SER A 112 -0.44 4.59 -7.69
N LEU A 113 -1.22 3.83 -6.92
CA LEU A 113 -0.99 2.44 -6.51
C LEU A 113 -2.09 1.57 -7.13
N THR A 114 -1.68 0.54 -7.88
CA THR A 114 -2.59 -0.48 -8.42
C THR A 114 -2.32 -1.82 -7.74
N MET A 115 -3.37 -2.48 -7.29
CA MET A 115 -3.32 -3.76 -6.59
C MET A 115 -4.27 -4.76 -7.24
N ASN A 116 -3.73 -5.88 -7.71
CA ASN A 116 -4.49 -6.96 -8.35
C ASN A 116 -4.79 -8.06 -7.33
N GLN A 117 -6.01 -8.61 -7.37
CA GLN A 117 -6.35 -9.76 -6.54
C GLN A 117 -5.62 -11.02 -7.00
N TYR A 118 -5.50 -11.19 -8.32
CA TYR A 118 -4.91 -12.37 -8.94
C TYR A 118 -3.77 -12.01 -9.89
N MET A 119 -2.81 -12.92 -10.03
CA MET A 119 -1.74 -12.85 -11.03
C MET A 119 -1.64 -14.14 -11.83
N PRO A 120 -1.27 -14.10 -13.13
CA PRO A 120 -1.07 -15.30 -13.92
C PRO A 120 -0.05 -16.24 -13.27
N SER A 121 -0.38 -17.53 -13.16
CA SER A 121 0.51 -18.53 -12.58
C SER A 121 1.35 -19.22 -13.66
N SER A 122 2.61 -19.52 -13.34
CA SER A 122 3.49 -20.33 -14.19
C SER A 122 3.00 -21.77 -14.36
N SER A 123 2.16 -22.27 -13.45
CA SER A 123 1.51 -23.59 -13.56
C SER A 123 0.25 -23.58 -14.42
N GLY A 124 -0.09 -22.44 -15.05
CA GLY A 124 -1.37 -22.19 -15.70
C GLY A 124 -2.43 -21.68 -14.71
N GLY A 125 -3.43 -20.95 -15.25
CA GLY A 125 -4.47 -20.30 -14.44
C GLY A 125 -3.95 -19.04 -13.73
N TYR A 126 -4.53 -18.77 -12.55
CA TYR A 126 -4.26 -17.57 -11.76
C TYR A 126 -3.99 -17.93 -10.29
N SER A 127 -2.99 -17.29 -9.70
CA SER A 127 -2.71 -17.32 -8.27
C SER A 127 -3.40 -16.15 -7.58
N SER A 128 -4.06 -16.40 -6.45
CA SER A 128 -4.62 -15.34 -5.60
C SER A 128 -3.51 -14.71 -4.79
N VAL A 129 -3.04 -13.53 -5.20
CA VAL A 129 -1.90 -12.84 -4.57
C VAL A 129 -2.34 -11.89 -3.45
N SER A 130 -3.55 -11.33 -3.53
CA SER A 130 -4.26 -10.60 -2.45
C SER A 130 -3.35 -9.72 -1.57
N PRO A 131 -2.65 -8.72 -2.13
CA PRO A 131 -1.66 -7.96 -1.39
C PRO A 131 -2.27 -7.12 -0.25
N ARG A 132 -1.55 -7.06 0.87
CA ARG A 132 -1.74 -6.07 1.95
C ARG A 132 -0.47 -5.24 2.10
N LEU A 133 -0.61 -3.93 1.99
CA LEU A 133 0.48 -2.96 1.95
C LEU A 133 0.34 -1.93 3.07
N TYR A 134 1.47 -1.42 3.54
CA TYR A 134 1.53 -0.31 4.50
C TYR A 134 2.25 0.89 3.89
N LEU A 135 1.81 2.10 4.26
CA LEU A 135 2.54 3.32 3.90
C LEU A 135 3.78 3.48 4.77
N LEU A 136 4.95 3.48 4.14
CA LEU A 136 6.26 3.58 4.79
C LEU A 136 6.84 4.99 4.58
N GLY A 137 7.34 5.59 5.67
CA GLY A 137 8.04 6.86 5.68
C GLY A 137 9.49 6.74 5.20
N SER A 138 10.15 7.89 5.02
CA SER A 138 11.53 7.94 4.51
C SER A 138 12.60 7.46 5.49
N ASP A 139 12.27 7.38 6.78
CA ASP A 139 13.13 6.94 7.88
C ASP A 139 13.13 5.41 8.08
N GLY A 140 12.30 4.68 7.34
CA GLY A 140 12.18 3.22 7.43
C GLY A 140 11.17 2.74 8.48
N ASP A 141 10.45 3.66 9.13
CA ASP A 141 9.27 3.38 9.94
C ASP A 141 7.99 3.64 9.12
N TYR A 142 6.85 3.12 9.57
CA TYR A 142 5.56 3.45 8.96
C TYR A 142 5.23 4.93 9.11
N GLU A 143 4.68 5.52 8.04
CA GLU A 143 4.19 6.90 8.08
C GLU A 143 2.91 6.95 8.92
N LEU A 144 3.02 7.44 10.16
CA LEU A 144 1.87 7.53 11.09
C LEU A 144 0.98 8.73 10.76
N LEU A 145 -0.26 8.46 10.36
CA LEU A 145 -1.25 9.48 10.04
C LEU A 145 -2.02 9.90 11.29
N GLN A 146 -1.81 11.14 11.73
CA GLN A 146 -2.54 11.77 12.84
C GLN A 146 -3.79 12.49 12.31
N LEU A 147 -4.95 11.85 12.36
CA LEU A 147 -6.16 12.29 11.67
C LEU A 147 -7.26 12.86 12.57
N ASN A 148 -7.10 12.86 13.90
CA ASN A 148 -8.08 13.50 14.78
C ASN A 148 -8.20 15.00 14.44
N GLY A 149 -9.42 15.52 14.28
CA GLY A 149 -9.65 16.91 13.88
C GLY A 149 -9.19 17.27 12.46
N GLN A 150 -8.91 16.27 11.61
CA GLN A 150 -8.34 16.43 10.27
C GLN A 150 -9.16 15.66 9.22
N GLU A 151 -8.70 15.68 7.97
CA GLU A 151 -9.29 14.90 6.87
C GLU A 151 -8.25 14.07 6.10
N LEU A 152 -8.72 12.96 5.53
CA LEU A 152 -8.00 12.15 4.54
C LEU A 152 -8.84 12.12 3.26
N SER A 153 -8.20 12.36 2.13
CA SER A 153 -8.81 12.19 0.81
C SER A 153 -7.92 11.44 -0.15
N PHE A 154 -8.54 10.71 -1.07
CA PHE A 154 -7.87 9.98 -2.14
C PHE A 154 -8.84 9.78 -3.30
N ASP A 155 -8.29 9.57 -4.48
CA ASP A 155 -9.04 9.11 -5.65
C ASP A 155 -8.98 7.59 -5.71
N VAL A 156 -10.06 6.97 -6.17
CA VAL A 156 -10.14 5.51 -6.28
C VAL A 156 -10.82 5.08 -7.58
N ASP A 157 -10.27 4.03 -8.19
CA ASP A 157 -10.93 3.25 -9.24
C ASP A 157 -11.29 1.87 -8.69
N LEU A 158 -12.59 1.60 -8.60
CA LEU A 158 -13.17 0.32 -8.18
C LEU A 158 -13.93 -0.35 -9.32
N SER A 159 -13.87 0.19 -10.54
CA SER A 159 -14.74 -0.20 -11.65
C SER A 159 -14.58 -1.67 -12.03
N THR A 160 -13.42 -2.26 -11.75
CA THR A 160 -13.13 -3.67 -12.02
C THR A 160 -13.44 -4.61 -10.86
N LEU A 161 -13.74 -4.10 -9.66
CA LEU A 161 -14.07 -4.92 -8.49
C LEU A 161 -15.54 -5.40 -8.56
N PRO A 162 -15.82 -6.68 -8.86
CA PRO A 162 -17.18 -7.21 -8.88
C PRO A 162 -17.71 -7.44 -7.45
N CYS A 163 -18.91 -8.02 -7.36
CA CYS A 163 -19.40 -8.61 -6.11
C CYS A 163 -18.36 -9.61 -5.56
N GLY A 164 -18.21 -9.66 -4.24
CA GLY A 164 -17.29 -10.59 -3.57
C GLY A 164 -15.86 -10.08 -3.35
N GLU A 165 -15.44 -9.05 -4.08
CA GLU A 165 -14.16 -8.37 -3.84
C GLU A 165 -14.32 -7.30 -2.76
N ASN A 166 -13.23 -7.04 -2.04
CA ASN A 166 -13.10 -5.92 -1.12
C ASN A 166 -11.76 -5.21 -1.38
N GLY A 167 -11.82 -4.06 -2.05
CA GLY A 167 -10.71 -3.13 -2.11
C GLY A 167 -10.80 -2.21 -0.89
N ALA A 168 -9.81 -2.31 0.00
CA ALA A 168 -9.84 -1.62 1.28
C ALA A 168 -8.68 -0.64 1.45
N LEU A 169 -9.00 0.48 2.11
CA LEU A 169 -8.05 1.48 2.58
C LEU A 169 -8.47 1.88 3.98
N TYR A 170 -7.60 1.61 4.95
CA TYR A 170 -7.92 1.72 6.37
C TYR A 170 -6.71 2.14 7.19
N LEU A 171 -6.91 2.39 8.48
CA LEU A 171 -5.83 2.68 9.41
C LEU A 171 -5.85 1.71 10.58
N SER A 172 -4.67 1.22 10.97
CA SER A 172 -4.47 0.40 12.17
C SER A 172 -3.46 1.06 13.11
N GLU A 173 -3.72 1.03 14.43
CA GLU A 173 -2.80 1.56 15.46
C GLU A 173 -1.62 0.59 15.72
N MET A 174 -0.90 0.25 14.65
CA MET A 174 0.33 -0.55 14.68
C MET A 174 1.51 0.28 15.22
N ALA A 175 2.54 -0.39 15.75
CA ALA A 175 3.78 0.28 16.12
C ALA A 175 4.50 0.84 14.88
N ALA A 176 5.02 2.07 14.96
CA ALA A 176 5.69 2.75 13.83
C ALA A 176 6.81 1.90 13.20
N ASN A 177 7.65 1.28 14.03
CA ASN A 177 8.76 0.45 13.58
C ASN A 177 8.37 -1.00 13.26
N GLY A 178 7.07 -1.31 13.21
CA GLY A 178 6.54 -2.67 13.01
C GLY A 178 6.87 -3.66 14.12
N GLY A 179 7.21 -3.16 15.32
CA GLY A 179 7.61 -4.01 16.44
C GLY A 179 9.05 -4.52 16.34
N ALA A 180 9.90 -3.85 15.55
CA ALA A 180 11.33 -4.15 15.49
C ALA A 180 11.96 -4.13 16.89
N ASN A 181 12.83 -5.10 17.14
CA ASN A 181 13.46 -5.31 18.44
C ASN A 181 14.83 -6.00 18.26
N GLN A 182 15.51 -6.35 19.34
CA GLN A 182 16.84 -6.98 19.30
C GLN A 182 16.89 -8.32 18.51
N TYR A 183 15.75 -9.00 18.39
CA TYR A 183 15.58 -10.25 17.66
C TYR A 183 14.76 -10.10 16.38
N ASN A 184 14.34 -8.90 16.00
CA ASN A 184 13.71 -8.61 14.70
C ASN A 184 14.25 -7.27 14.20
N THR A 185 15.25 -7.36 13.34
CA THR A 185 15.92 -6.19 12.74
C THR A 185 15.31 -5.78 11.40
N ALA A 186 14.33 -6.53 10.90
CA ALA A 186 13.63 -6.27 9.65
C ALA A 186 12.52 -5.21 9.83
N GLY A 187 11.66 -5.38 10.84
CA GLY A 187 10.71 -4.35 11.26
C GLY A 187 9.72 -3.89 10.18
N ALA A 188 9.37 -2.60 10.22
CA ALA A 188 8.47 -1.95 9.25
C ALA A 188 8.94 -2.06 7.80
N ASN A 189 10.26 -2.06 7.54
CA ASN A 189 10.83 -2.24 6.20
C ASN A 189 10.45 -3.59 5.55
N TYR A 190 9.97 -4.56 6.32
CA TYR A 190 9.48 -5.85 5.84
C TYR A 190 8.01 -6.10 6.23
N GLY A 191 7.25 -5.05 6.54
CA GLY A 191 5.81 -5.15 6.79
C GLY A 191 5.44 -5.88 8.08
N SER A 192 6.28 -5.80 9.12
CA SER A 192 6.06 -6.48 10.40
C SER A 192 5.00 -5.79 11.28
N GLY A 193 4.42 -6.54 12.20
CA GLY A 193 3.64 -5.98 13.32
C GLY A 193 2.18 -5.64 13.03
N TYR A 194 1.55 -6.27 12.03
CA TYR A 194 0.14 -6.07 11.73
C TYR A 194 -0.79 -6.39 12.91
N CYS A 195 -1.81 -5.56 13.07
CA CYS A 195 -2.94 -5.74 13.98
C CYS A 195 -4.17 -5.05 13.39
N ASP A 196 -5.34 -5.46 13.85
CA ASP A 196 -6.62 -4.83 13.52
C ASP A 196 -7.66 -5.10 14.64
N ALA A 197 -8.90 -4.68 14.44
CA ALA A 197 -9.96 -4.86 15.43
C ALA A 197 -10.50 -6.30 15.51
N GLN A 198 -10.09 -7.19 14.61
CA GLN A 198 -10.42 -8.61 14.69
C GLN A 198 -9.48 -9.36 15.65
N CYS A 199 -8.48 -8.67 16.23
CA CYS A 199 -7.53 -9.24 17.17
C CYS A 199 -6.84 -10.52 16.64
N PRO A 200 -6.25 -10.51 15.43
CA PRO A 200 -5.80 -11.72 14.77
C PRO A 200 -4.71 -12.42 15.57
N VAL A 201 -4.76 -13.75 15.59
CA VAL A 201 -3.67 -14.57 16.11
C VAL A 201 -2.61 -14.69 15.03
N GLN A 202 -1.66 -13.77 15.05
CA GLN A 202 -0.51 -13.75 14.13
C GLN A 202 0.61 -14.65 14.65
N THR A 203 1.37 -15.27 13.74
CA THR A 203 2.58 -16.04 14.10
C THR A 203 3.67 -15.12 14.67
N TRP A 204 3.79 -13.91 14.14
CA TRP A 204 4.58 -12.82 14.72
C TRP A 204 3.66 -11.72 15.23
N LYS A 205 3.53 -11.60 16.55
CA LYS A 205 2.75 -10.55 17.21
C LYS A 205 3.68 -9.38 17.53
N ASN A 206 3.43 -8.23 16.91
CA ASN A 206 4.23 -7.02 17.06
C ASN A 206 5.74 -7.28 16.90
N GLY A 207 6.11 -7.97 15.83
CA GLY A 207 7.51 -8.28 15.52
C GLY A 207 8.16 -9.41 16.33
N THR A 208 7.45 -9.99 17.30
CA THR A 208 7.93 -11.08 18.16
C THR A 208 7.19 -12.39 17.88
N LEU A 209 7.90 -13.52 17.91
CA LEU A 209 7.30 -14.85 17.77
C LEU A 209 6.22 -15.08 18.85
N ASN A 210 4.99 -15.31 18.42
CA ASN A 210 3.80 -15.38 19.29
C ASN A 210 3.61 -16.77 19.90
N THR A 211 4.54 -17.21 20.75
CA THR A 211 4.54 -18.56 21.34
C THR A 211 3.33 -18.85 22.22
N ASN A 212 2.67 -17.82 22.76
CA ASN A 212 1.46 -17.96 23.57
C ASN A 212 0.16 -17.89 22.75
N HIS A 213 0.24 -17.77 21.42
CA HIS A 213 -0.90 -17.76 20.50
C HIS A 213 -1.97 -16.71 20.85
N SER A 214 -1.54 -15.54 21.34
CA SER A 214 -2.46 -14.45 21.70
C SER A 214 -2.88 -13.65 20.48
N GLY A 215 -4.13 -13.16 20.47
CA GLY A 215 -4.57 -12.17 19.49
C GLY A 215 -3.82 -10.84 19.63
N TYR A 216 -3.65 -10.12 18.54
CA TYR A 216 -3.11 -8.75 18.54
C TYR A 216 -4.20 -7.75 18.15
N CYS A 217 -4.85 -7.18 19.16
CA CYS A 217 -5.85 -6.13 19.02
C CYS A 217 -5.20 -4.75 18.88
N CYS A 218 -5.72 -3.91 17.98
CA CYS A 218 -5.48 -2.47 17.99
C CYS A 218 -6.66 -1.72 17.36
N ASN A 219 -6.79 -0.42 17.65
CA ASN A 219 -7.84 0.39 17.03
C ASN A 219 -7.72 0.35 15.51
N GLU A 220 -8.86 0.32 14.83
CA GLU A 220 -8.95 0.25 13.37
C GLU A 220 -10.00 1.24 12.87
N MET A 221 -9.64 1.98 11.82
CA MET A 221 -10.54 2.90 11.14
C MET A 221 -10.61 2.53 9.67
N ASP A 222 -11.72 1.90 9.27
CA ASP A 222 -11.96 1.49 7.89
C ASP A 222 -12.54 2.65 7.10
N ILE A 223 -11.66 3.31 6.33
CA ILE A 223 -12.04 4.46 5.50
C ILE A 223 -12.80 4.00 4.27
N LEU A 224 -12.35 2.92 3.65
CA LEU A 224 -13.01 2.28 2.55
C LEU A 224 -12.92 0.78 2.73
N GLU A 225 -14.07 0.12 2.69
CA GLU A 225 -14.21 -1.27 2.32
C GLU A 225 -15.28 -1.33 1.25
N ALA A 226 -14.91 -1.70 0.03
CA ALA A 226 -15.79 -1.55 -1.10
C ALA A 226 -15.46 -2.42 -2.30
N ASN A 227 -16.48 -2.56 -3.13
CA ASN A 227 -16.35 -2.89 -4.53
C ASN A 227 -17.24 -1.96 -5.37
N SER A 228 -17.37 -2.24 -6.67
CA SER A 228 -18.21 -1.42 -7.54
C SER A 228 -19.70 -1.41 -7.14
N ARG A 229 -20.15 -2.29 -6.25
CA ARG A 229 -21.58 -2.56 -5.99
C ARG A 229 -22.06 -2.07 -4.62
N ALA A 230 -21.19 -2.06 -3.62
CA ALA A 230 -21.47 -1.52 -2.29
C ALA A 230 -20.20 -0.97 -1.64
N ASN A 231 -20.36 -0.19 -0.56
CA ASN A 231 -19.26 0.23 0.30
C ASN A 231 -19.71 0.34 1.76
N ALA A 232 -18.75 0.28 2.66
CA ALA A 232 -18.87 0.71 4.03
C ALA A 232 -17.66 1.57 4.45
N PHE A 233 -17.87 2.41 5.45
CA PHE A 233 -16.80 2.95 6.29
C PHE A 233 -17.16 2.75 7.75
N THR A 234 -16.20 2.26 8.53
CA THR A 234 -16.49 1.64 9.82
C THR A 234 -15.39 1.97 10.83
N PRO A 235 -15.70 2.66 11.94
CA PRO A 235 -14.76 2.79 13.05
C PRO A 235 -14.88 1.58 13.99
N HIS A 236 -13.73 1.05 14.41
CA HIS A 236 -13.61 -0.06 15.35
C HIS A 236 -12.78 0.35 16.55
N SER A 237 -13.44 0.64 17.67
CA SER A 237 -12.76 1.09 18.89
C SER A 237 -12.32 -0.08 19.75
N CYS A 238 -11.17 0.07 20.42
CA CYS A 238 -10.56 -0.98 21.21
C CYS A 238 -10.19 -0.55 22.62
N THR A 239 -10.39 -1.47 23.55
CA THR A 239 -9.65 -1.47 24.81
C THR A 239 -8.27 -2.08 24.61
N ALA A 240 -7.44 -2.11 25.66
CA ALA A 240 -6.15 -2.79 25.61
C ALA A 240 -6.25 -4.31 25.37
N THR A 241 -7.41 -4.93 25.61
CA THR A 241 -7.58 -6.40 25.61
C THR A 241 -8.53 -6.92 24.53
N ALA A 242 -9.39 -6.08 23.98
CA ALA A 242 -10.42 -6.47 23.03
C ALA A 242 -10.93 -5.26 22.23
N CYS A 243 -11.55 -5.54 21.08
CA CYS A 243 -12.06 -4.55 20.15
C CYS A 243 -13.54 -4.77 19.82
N ASP A 244 -14.17 -3.72 19.31
CA ASP A 244 -15.45 -3.78 18.61
C ASP A 244 -15.24 -4.38 17.21
N ALA A 245 -15.26 -5.71 17.12
CA ALA A 245 -15.02 -6.42 15.87
C ALA A 245 -16.04 -6.09 14.76
N SER A 246 -17.29 -5.79 15.12
CA SER A 246 -18.34 -5.45 14.16
C SER A 246 -18.34 -3.98 13.73
N GLY A 247 -17.82 -3.10 14.59
CA GLY A 247 -17.85 -1.66 14.37
C GLY A 247 -19.26 -1.09 14.31
N CYS A 248 -19.38 0.17 13.88
CA CYS A 248 -20.67 0.84 13.61
C CYS A 248 -20.71 1.39 12.18
N GLY A 249 -20.66 0.47 11.22
CA GLY A 249 -20.46 0.80 9.81
C GLY A 249 -21.58 1.64 9.20
N PHE A 250 -21.20 2.52 8.28
CA PHE A 250 -22.14 3.23 7.43
C PHE A 250 -22.06 2.67 6.01
N ASN A 251 -23.12 1.98 5.58
CA ASN A 251 -23.31 1.55 4.21
C ASN A 251 -24.56 2.25 3.64
N PRO A 252 -24.44 3.06 2.57
CA PRO A 252 -25.59 3.77 1.99
C PRO A 252 -26.74 2.86 1.55
N TYR A 253 -26.44 1.68 0.99
CA TYR A 253 -27.44 0.72 0.56
C TYR A 253 -28.22 0.18 1.76
N ALA A 254 -27.52 -0.22 2.82
CA ALA A 254 -28.13 -0.68 4.08
C ALA A 254 -28.97 0.42 4.76
N ASN A 255 -28.59 1.67 4.58
CA ASN A 255 -29.34 2.84 5.06
C ASN A 255 -30.50 3.26 4.13
N GLY A 256 -30.84 2.44 3.12
CA GLY A 256 -32.01 2.62 2.25
C GLY A 256 -31.74 3.36 0.93
N PHE A 257 -30.51 3.80 0.69
CA PHE A 257 -30.13 4.58 -0.51
C PHE A 257 -29.56 3.68 -1.61
N GLN A 258 -30.35 2.70 -2.04
CA GLN A 258 -29.93 1.61 -2.92
C GLN A 258 -29.46 2.05 -4.33
N ARG A 259 -29.75 3.28 -4.75
CA ARG A 259 -29.30 3.88 -6.02
C ARG A 259 -28.28 5.01 -5.85
N TYR A 260 -27.57 5.02 -4.73
CA TYR A 260 -26.56 6.04 -4.43
C TYR A 260 -25.17 5.66 -4.95
N TRP A 261 -24.67 4.48 -4.55
CA TRP A 261 -23.35 3.94 -4.91
C TRP A 261 -23.52 2.79 -5.90
N GLY A 262 -22.95 2.89 -7.10
CA GLY A 262 -22.98 1.81 -8.09
C GLY A 262 -22.74 2.28 -9.52
N PRO A 263 -22.61 1.37 -10.50
CA PRO A 263 -22.35 1.76 -11.89
C PRO A 263 -23.53 2.57 -12.46
N GLY A 264 -23.26 3.82 -12.86
CA GLY A 264 -24.25 4.76 -13.38
C GLY A 264 -25.19 5.38 -12.34
N PHE A 265 -24.91 5.22 -11.04
CA PHE A 265 -25.71 5.81 -9.94
C PHE A 265 -25.26 7.24 -9.59
N THR A 266 -25.79 7.81 -8.50
CA THR A 266 -25.43 9.17 -8.02
C THR A 266 -23.92 9.34 -7.88
N LEU A 267 -23.26 8.36 -7.25
CA LEU A 267 -21.82 8.16 -7.32
C LEU A 267 -21.55 6.97 -8.24
N ASP A 268 -21.05 7.27 -9.44
CA ASP A 268 -20.88 6.29 -10.52
C ASP A 268 -19.57 5.50 -10.35
N THR A 269 -19.66 4.28 -9.84
CA THR A 269 -18.47 3.43 -9.60
C THR A 269 -17.83 2.87 -10.86
N SER A 270 -18.43 3.08 -12.04
CA SER A 270 -17.80 2.74 -13.33
C SER A 270 -16.69 3.72 -13.74
N LYS A 271 -16.48 4.78 -12.97
CA LYS A 271 -15.47 5.80 -13.17
C LYS A 271 -14.71 6.07 -11.87
N VAL A 272 -13.56 6.71 -11.99
CA VAL A 272 -12.81 7.25 -10.85
C VAL A 272 -13.65 8.30 -10.10
N PHE A 273 -13.51 8.33 -8.77
CA PHE A 273 -14.06 9.38 -7.90
C PHE A 273 -13.14 9.62 -6.70
N THR A 274 -13.35 10.75 -6.02
CA THR A 274 -12.63 11.12 -4.80
C THR A 274 -13.46 10.78 -3.58
N ILE A 275 -12.84 10.12 -2.60
CA ILE A 275 -13.37 9.89 -1.26
C ILE A 275 -12.74 10.90 -0.31
N ILE A 276 -13.55 11.51 0.56
CA ILE A 276 -13.11 12.48 1.58
C ILE A 276 -13.71 12.06 2.91
N THR A 277 -12.87 11.83 3.91
CA THR A 277 -13.29 11.46 5.26
C THR A 277 -12.77 12.50 6.25
N GLN A 278 -13.68 13.13 6.98
CA GLN A 278 -13.41 14.20 7.93
C GLN A 278 -13.69 13.70 9.36
N PHE A 279 -12.72 13.87 10.25
CA PHE A 279 -12.80 13.45 11.65
C PHE A 279 -13.08 14.67 12.51
N ASN A 280 -14.35 14.96 12.75
CA ASN A 280 -14.77 16.19 13.40
C ASN A 280 -14.61 16.09 14.91
N THR A 281 -13.96 17.08 15.51
CA THR A 281 -13.79 17.18 16.96
C THR A 281 -14.70 18.25 17.57
N ASP A 282 -15.02 18.09 18.84
CA ASP A 282 -15.85 19.00 19.63
C ASP A 282 -15.40 20.47 19.60
N ASN A 283 -14.07 20.70 19.57
CA ASN A 283 -13.46 22.02 19.53
C ASN A 283 -12.95 22.43 18.14
N GLY A 284 -13.14 21.59 17.12
CA GLY A 284 -12.68 21.83 15.75
C GLY A 284 -11.17 21.80 15.54
N LEU A 285 -10.40 21.34 16.53
CA LEU A 285 -8.94 21.22 16.49
C LEU A 285 -8.49 19.75 16.66
N PRO A 286 -7.27 19.38 16.24
CA PRO A 286 -6.73 18.04 16.45
C PRO A 286 -6.61 17.58 17.91
N SER A 287 -6.63 18.54 18.85
CA SER A 287 -6.58 18.26 20.29
C SER A 287 -7.95 17.99 20.92
N GLY A 288 -9.05 18.11 20.17
CA GLY A 288 -10.40 17.86 20.68
C GLY A 288 -10.80 16.40 20.73
N ASN A 289 -11.98 16.12 21.27
CA ASN A 289 -12.57 14.79 21.26
C ASN A 289 -13.31 14.57 19.95
N LEU A 290 -13.09 13.41 19.30
CA LEU A 290 -13.84 13.04 18.10
C LEU A 290 -15.33 12.91 18.43
N VAL A 291 -16.17 13.65 17.70
CA VAL A 291 -17.63 13.64 17.87
C VAL A 291 -18.35 13.06 16.66
N SER A 292 -17.74 13.12 15.48
CA SER A 292 -18.31 12.51 14.28
C SER A 292 -17.28 12.21 13.20
N ILE A 293 -17.63 11.28 12.32
CA ILE A 293 -16.87 10.94 11.11
C ILE A 293 -17.79 11.24 9.93
N THR A 294 -17.45 12.26 9.14
CA THR A 294 -18.23 12.68 7.98
C THR A 294 -17.59 12.21 6.69
N ARG A 295 -18.38 11.59 5.83
CA ARG A 295 -18.03 11.18 4.48
C ARG A 295 -18.57 12.17 3.44
N LYS A 296 -17.73 12.52 2.49
CA LYS A 296 -18.08 13.27 1.28
C LYS A 296 -17.43 12.63 0.06
N TYR A 297 -18.04 12.82 -1.10
CA TYR A 297 -17.51 12.34 -2.37
C TYR A 297 -17.44 13.47 -3.38
N ARG A 298 -16.47 13.39 -4.30
CA ARG A 298 -16.42 14.22 -5.51
C ARG A 298 -16.26 13.36 -6.73
N GLN A 299 -16.92 13.72 -7.82
CA GLN A 299 -16.79 13.04 -9.10
C GLN A 299 -16.99 14.03 -10.23
N ASN A 300 -16.25 13.88 -11.32
CA ASN A 300 -16.33 14.78 -12.49
C ASN A 300 -16.15 16.27 -12.13
N GLY A 301 -15.28 16.56 -11.15
CA GLY A 301 -14.98 17.92 -10.70
C GLY A 301 -16.04 18.58 -9.81
N VAL A 302 -17.15 17.90 -9.51
CA VAL A 302 -18.22 18.44 -8.65
C VAL A 302 -18.38 17.63 -7.37
N ASP A 303 -18.93 18.27 -6.34
CA ASP A 303 -19.31 17.60 -5.10
C ASP A 303 -20.54 16.73 -5.35
N VAL A 304 -20.48 15.48 -4.91
CA VAL A 304 -21.61 14.55 -4.99
C VAL A 304 -22.49 14.79 -3.77
N PRO A 305 -23.82 14.99 -3.95
CA PRO A 305 -24.74 15.17 -2.82
C PRO A 305 -24.67 13.98 -1.87
N SER A 306 -24.82 14.20 -0.56
CA SER A 306 -24.91 13.09 0.40
C SER A 306 -26.14 12.21 0.17
N ALA A 307 -26.04 10.95 0.57
CA ALA A 307 -27.19 10.04 0.56
C ALA A 307 -28.25 10.48 1.57
N GLN A 308 -27.84 10.76 2.81
CA GLN A 308 -28.73 11.21 3.89
C GLN A 308 -28.85 12.73 3.96
N SER A 309 -30.07 13.21 4.26
CA SER A 309 -30.28 14.62 4.60
C SER A 309 -29.49 14.99 5.85
N GLY A 310 -28.65 16.02 5.77
CA GLY A 310 -27.78 16.42 6.90
C GLY A 310 -26.35 15.87 6.81
N GLY A 311 -26.05 15.05 5.80
CA GLY A 311 -24.71 14.56 5.51
C GLY A 311 -24.50 13.09 5.89
N ASP A 312 -23.65 12.40 5.12
CA ASP A 312 -23.29 11.01 5.38
C ASP A 312 -22.30 10.95 6.55
N THR A 313 -22.81 10.85 7.79
CA THR A 313 -22.02 11.04 9.01
C THR A 313 -22.32 9.97 10.06
N ILE A 314 -21.28 9.40 10.66
CA ILE A 314 -21.37 8.59 11.87
C ILE A 314 -21.19 9.53 13.07
N SER A 315 -22.25 9.70 13.87
CA SER A 315 -22.26 10.50 15.11
C SER A 315 -22.60 9.67 16.36
N SER A 316 -23.19 8.50 16.17
CA SER A 316 -23.48 7.53 17.21
C SER A 316 -22.89 6.18 16.83
N CYS A 317 -22.21 5.53 17.78
CA CYS A 317 -21.55 4.24 17.58
C CYS A 317 -21.84 3.32 18.76
N PRO A 318 -23.05 2.70 18.82
CA PRO A 318 -23.48 1.95 19.99
C PRO A 318 -22.61 0.71 20.30
N SER A 319 -22.18 0.00 19.27
CA SER A 319 -21.29 -1.17 19.37
C SER A 319 -19.96 -0.83 20.04
N ALA A 320 -19.37 0.31 19.69
CA ALA A 320 -18.12 0.79 20.28
C ALA A 320 -18.24 1.27 21.74
N SER A 321 -19.45 1.42 22.30
CA SER A 321 -19.65 2.02 23.63
C SER A 321 -18.91 1.29 24.75
N ALA A 322 -18.83 -0.04 24.68
CA ALA A 322 -18.08 -0.87 25.63
C ALA A 322 -16.55 -0.69 25.53
N TYR A 323 -16.07 -0.07 24.46
CA TYR A 323 -14.66 0.14 24.12
C TYR A 323 -14.26 1.63 24.16
N GLY A 324 -15.13 2.47 24.73
CA GLY A 324 -14.93 3.92 24.85
C GLY A 324 -15.40 4.75 23.64
N GLY A 325 -16.09 4.11 22.69
CA GLY A 325 -16.78 4.77 21.58
C GLY A 325 -15.86 5.60 20.69
N LEU A 326 -16.45 6.58 20.01
CA LEU A 326 -15.70 7.50 19.15
C LEU A 326 -14.59 8.26 19.89
N THR A 327 -14.67 8.42 21.22
CA THR A 327 -13.60 9.05 22.01
C THR A 327 -12.31 8.25 21.94
N THR A 328 -12.37 6.92 22.07
CA THR A 328 -11.19 6.05 21.93
C THR A 328 -10.67 6.09 20.50
N MET A 329 -11.56 6.02 19.51
CA MET A 329 -11.19 6.17 18.10
C MET A 329 -10.45 7.49 17.83
N GLY A 330 -10.97 8.60 18.35
CA GLY A 330 -10.33 9.92 18.26
C GLY A 330 -8.95 9.95 18.90
N LYS A 331 -8.76 9.27 20.04
CA LYS A 331 -7.45 9.16 20.69
C LYS A 331 -6.46 8.37 19.84
N ALA A 332 -6.86 7.24 19.26
CA ALA A 332 -6.00 6.45 18.36
C ALA A 332 -5.62 7.26 17.11
N LEU A 333 -6.59 7.94 16.49
CA LEU A 333 -6.35 8.85 15.37
C LEU A 333 -5.43 10.02 15.75
N ALA A 334 -5.44 10.48 17.01
CA ALA A 334 -4.55 11.54 17.48
C ALA A 334 -3.11 11.04 17.73
N ASN A 335 -2.95 9.79 18.20
CA ASN A 335 -1.64 9.16 18.39
C ASN A 335 -0.90 9.02 17.05
N GLY A 336 -1.65 8.66 16.00
CA GLY A 336 -1.13 8.37 14.68
C GLY A 336 -1.27 6.89 14.38
N MET A 337 -1.83 6.56 13.22
CA MET A 337 -2.11 5.20 12.80
C MET A 337 -1.46 4.91 11.45
N VAL A 338 -1.11 3.65 11.21
CA VAL A 338 -0.51 3.20 9.95
C VAL A 338 -1.59 3.09 8.90
N LEU A 339 -1.36 3.71 7.73
CA LEU A 339 -2.25 3.56 6.58
C LEU A 339 -2.01 2.21 5.89
N VAL A 340 -3.09 1.45 5.72
CA VAL A 340 -3.09 0.10 5.13
C VAL A 340 -3.91 0.10 3.84
N PHE A 341 -3.40 -0.59 2.82
CA PHE A 341 -4.11 -0.89 1.57
C PHE A 341 -4.26 -2.40 1.45
N SER A 342 -5.45 -2.89 1.12
CA SER A 342 -5.65 -4.31 0.82
C SER A 342 -6.62 -4.54 -0.34
N ILE A 343 -6.50 -5.69 -0.98
CA ILE A 343 -7.52 -6.25 -1.85
C ILE A 343 -7.66 -7.74 -1.51
N TRP A 344 -8.89 -8.18 -1.30
CA TRP A 344 -9.16 -9.56 -0.88
C TRP A 344 -10.59 -9.98 -1.19
N ASN A 345 -10.82 -11.28 -1.13
CA ASN A 345 -12.14 -11.90 -1.19
C ASN A 345 -12.25 -13.00 -0.14
N ASP A 346 -13.48 -13.46 0.10
CA ASP A 346 -13.79 -14.37 1.21
C ASP A 346 -14.41 -15.67 0.71
N ASN A 347 -13.64 -16.76 0.86
CA ASN A 347 -14.09 -18.11 0.49
C ASN A 347 -15.21 -18.66 1.38
N GLY A 348 -15.39 -18.13 2.59
CA GLY A 348 -16.41 -18.58 3.53
C GLY A 348 -17.74 -17.84 3.35
N GLY A 349 -17.70 -16.52 3.29
CA GLY A 349 -18.88 -15.65 3.30
C GLY A 349 -19.13 -14.88 2.00
N ASN A 350 -18.28 -14.99 0.97
CA ASN A 350 -18.42 -14.31 -0.33
C ASN A 350 -18.53 -12.77 -0.24
N MET A 351 -17.99 -12.14 0.82
CA MET A 351 -18.24 -10.72 1.16
C MET A 351 -19.73 -10.34 1.29
N ASN A 352 -20.62 -11.30 1.58
CA ASN A 352 -22.06 -11.03 1.66
C ASN A 352 -22.44 -9.98 2.70
N TRP A 353 -21.62 -9.81 3.74
CA TRP A 353 -21.81 -8.79 4.76
C TRP A 353 -21.66 -7.36 4.21
N LEU A 354 -20.89 -7.19 3.13
CA LEU A 354 -20.60 -5.91 2.49
C LEU A 354 -21.58 -5.59 1.35
N ASP A 355 -21.86 -6.54 0.48
CA ASP A 355 -22.47 -6.26 -0.83
C ASP A 355 -23.72 -7.08 -1.20
N SER A 356 -24.22 -7.90 -0.27
CA SER A 356 -25.36 -8.79 -0.51
C SER A 356 -26.51 -8.55 0.47
N GLY A 357 -27.69 -9.04 0.12
CA GLY A 357 -28.89 -8.95 0.96
C GLY A 357 -29.25 -7.52 1.33
N ASN A 358 -29.16 -7.18 2.62
CA ASN A 358 -29.44 -5.84 3.11
C ASN A 358 -28.28 -4.86 2.91
N ALA A 359 -27.08 -5.34 2.58
CA ALA A 359 -25.87 -4.52 2.45
C ALA A 359 -25.54 -4.14 0.99
N GLY A 360 -26.10 -4.85 0.02
CA GLY A 360 -25.92 -4.50 -1.38
C GLY A 360 -26.75 -5.33 -2.35
N PRO A 361 -26.60 -5.07 -3.67
CA PRO A 361 -27.43 -5.66 -4.70
C PRO A 361 -26.97 -7.05 -5.18
N CYS A 362 -25.84 -7.56 -4.69
CA CYS A 362 -25.28 -8.83 -5.13
C CYS A 362 -26.12 -10.00 -4.63
N SER A 363 -26.18 -11.09 -5.40
CA SER A 363 -26.76 -12.34 -4.88
C SER A 363 -25.80 -13.01 -3.88
N SER A 364 -26.32 -13.86 -3.00
CA SER A 364 -25.51 -14.55 -1.97
C SER A 364 -24.39 -15.46 -2.50
N THR A 365 -24.44 -15.79 -3.80
CA THR A 365 -23.51 -16.68 -4.49
C THR A 365 -22.60 -15.96 -5.49
N GLU A 366 -22.90 -14.71 -5.84
CA GLU A 366 -22.18 -13.98 -6.89
C GLU A 366 -20.73 -13.69 -6.51
N GLY A 367 -20.50 -13.40 -5.23
CA GLY A 367 -19.17 -13.10 -4.68
C GLY A 367 -18.27 -14.30 -4.37
N ASN A 368 -18.59 -15.50 -4.88
CA ASN A 368 -17.74 -16.67 -4.66
C ASN A 368 -16.38 -16.47 -5.37
N PRO A 369 -15.22 -16.60 -4.68
CA PRO A 369 -13.90 -16.40 -5.29
C PRO A 369 -13.63 -17.26 -6.54
N SER A 370 -14.19 -18.48 -6.62
CA SER A 370 -14.10 -19.32 -7.82
C SER A 370 -14.86 -18.72 -9.01
N THR A 371 -16.01 -18.08 -8.76
CA THR A 371 -16.76 -17.34 -9.77
C THR A 371 -16.03 -16.07 -10.18
N ILE A 372 -15.39 -15.38 -9.23
CA ILE A 372 -14.64 -14.15 -9.50
C ILE A 372 -13.46 -14.45 -10.41
N VAL A 373 -12.57 -15.38 -10.04
CA VAL A 373 -11.39 -15.70 -10.86
C VAL A 373 -11.75 -16.24 -12.25
N ALA A 374 -12.90 -16.92 -12.38
CA ALA A 374 -13.36 -17.43 -13.68
C ALA A 374 -13.83 -16.31 -14.63
N ASN A 375 -14.44 -15.25 -14.10
CA ASN A 375 -15.08 -14.21 -14.90
C ASN A 375 -14.30 -12.88 -14.94
N ASN A 376 -13.62 -12.53 -13.85
CA ASN A 376 -12.91 -11.27 -13.65
C ASN A 376 -11.52 -11.49 -13.02
N PRO A 377 -10.64 -12.35 -13.59
CA PRO A 377 -9.33 -12.62 -13.00
C PRO A 377 -8.42 -11.38 -12.95
N GLY A 378 -8.67 -10.38 -13.80
CA GLY A 378 -7.94 -9.10 -13.79
C GLY A 378 -8.51 -8.05 -12.83
N THR A 379 -9.37 -8.44 -11.88
CA THR A 379 -9.93 -7.50 -10.90
C THR A 379 -8.83 -6.85 -10.06
N HIS A 380 -8.88 -5.52 -9.98
CA HIS A 380 -7.90 -4.70 -9.29
C HIS A 380 -8.50 -3.40 -8.76
N VAL A 381 -7.86 -2.86 -7.74
CA VAL A 381 -8.15 -1.53 -7.20
C VAL A 381 -7.01 -0.59 -7.58
N ILE A 382 -7.36 0.67 -7.86
CA ILE A 382 -6.38 1.74 -8.02
C ILE A 382 -6.65 2.81 -6.97
N PHE A 383 -5.71 3.03 -6.08
CA PHE A 383 -5.69 4.15 -5.15
C PHE A 383 -4.76 5.23 -5.68
N SER A 384 -5.18 6.49 -5.68
CA SER A 384 -4.29 7.56 -6.10
C SER A 384 -4.52 8.87 -5.36
N ASN A 385 -3.54 9.78 -5.48
CA ASN A 385 -3.64 11.15 -4.95
C ASN A 385 -4.02 11.21 -3.47
N ILE A 386 -3.40 10.36 -2.66
CA ILE A 386 -3.63 10.31 -1.21
C ILE A 386 -3.09 11.59 -0.57
N ARG A 387 -3.97 12.29 0.14
CA ARG A 387 -3.65 13.54 0.85
C ARG A 387 -4.33 13.56 2.20
N TRP A 388 -3.62 13.98 3.25
CA TRP A 388 -4.21 14.21 4.57
C TRP A 388 -3.82 15.58 5.12
N GLY A 389 -4.64 16.14 5.99
CA GLY A 389 -4.38 17.47 6.52
C GLY A 389 -5.58 18.15 7.16
N ASP A 390 -5.48 19.47 7.31
CA ASP A 390 -6.56 20.29 7.85
C ASP A 390 -7.87 20.04 7.08
N ILE A 391 -9.00 19.96 7.79
CA ILE A 391 -10.32 19.81 7.16
C ILE A 391 -10.56 20.92 6.12
N GLY A 392 -10.90 20.54 4.89
CA GLY A 392 -11.11 21.39 3.72
C GLY A 392 -9.84 21.75 2.93
N SER A 393 -8.67 21.20 3.26
CA SER A 393 -7.40 21.52 2.60
C SER A 393 -6.95 20.49 1.56
N THR A 394 -7.57 19.30 1.51
CA THR A 394 -7.06 18.19 0.68
C THR A 394 -7.73 18.07 -0.69
N THR A 395 -8.82 18.84 -0.94
CA THR A 395 -9.70 18.69 -2.10
C THR A 395 -9.91 19.98 -2.93
N GLY A 396 -9.07 21.00 -2.73
CA GLY A 396 -9.08 22.26 -3.49
C GLY A 396 -8.12 22.29 -4.69
N SER A 397 -8.45 23.12 -5.69
CA SER A 397 -7.67 23.34 -6.92
C SER A 397 -6.18 23.51 -6.62
N THR A 398 -5.36 22.60 -7.15
CA THR A 398 -4.04 22.99 -7.59
C THR A 398 -4.24 24.09 -8.65
N GLY A 399 -4.25 25.35 -8.23
CA GLY A 399 -4.06 26.52 -9.10
C GLY A 399 -2.66 26.57 -9.71
N GLY A 400 -1.97 25.43 -9.81
CA GLY A 400 -0.92 25.21 -10.77
C GLY A 400 -1.58 24.77 -12.06
N ASN A 401 -1.72 25.71 -13.00
CA ASN A 401 -1.65 25.37 -14.42
C ASN A 401 -0.60 24.24 -14.59
N PRO A 402 -0.84 23.18 -15.40
CA PRO A 402 0.29 22.44 -15.93
C PRO A 402 1.26 23.49 -16.52
N PRO A 403 2.58 23.38 -16.32
CA PRO A 403 3.52 24.36 -16.85
C PRO A 403 3.13 24.61 -18.31
N PRO A 404 2.98 25.87 -18.76
CA PRO A 404 2.73 26.10 -20.16
C PRO A 404 3.85 25.39 -20.92
N SER A 405 3.47 24.54 -21.86
CA SER A 405 4.36 24.07 -22.91
C SER A 405 4.84 25.31 -23.68
N THR A 406 5.83 26.00 -23.14
CA THR A 406 6.61 26.97 -23.89
C THR A 406 7.56 26.17 -24.75
N SER A 407 7.08 25.87 -25.96
CA SER A 407 7.93 25.68 -27.13
C SER A 407 8.71 26.99 -27.35
N ARG A 408 9.81 27.17 -26.62
CA ARG A 408 10.83 28.15 -27.00
C ARG A 408 11.62 27.56 -28.15
N THR A 409 11.27 28.01 -29.34
CA THR A 409 12.10 27.93 -30.54
C THR A 409 13.42 28.64 -30.24
N SER A 410 14.51 27.89 -30.15
CA SER A 410 15.87 28.46 -30.10
C SER A 410 16.29 28.87 -31.51
N THR A 411 16.00 30.11 -31.88
CA THR A 411 16.61 30.75 -33.05
C THR A 411 18.00 31.25 -32.67
N THR A 412 19.04 30.50 -33.06
CA THR A 412 20.42 31.01 -33.04
C THR A 412 20.90 31.17 -34.49
N PRO A 413 21.33 32.37 -34.95
CA PRO A 413 21.89 32.60 -36.28
C PRO A 413 23.30 32.00 -36.44
N PRO A 414 23.78 31.78 -37.68
CA PRO A 414 24.96 30.98 -37.97
C PRO A 414 26.26 31.74 -37.70
N PRO A 415 27.33 31.09 -37.18
CA PRO A 415 28.66 31.69 -37.17
C PRO A 415 29.33 31.57 -38.55
N SER A 416 29.86 32.71 -38.99
CA SER A 416 30.67 32.89 -40.19
C SER A 416 32.05 32.25 -40.03
N THR A 417 32.58 31.75 -41.15
CA THR A 417 33.80 30.97 -41.33
C THR A 417 35.09 31.77 -41.08
N THR A 418 36.06 31.15 -40.41
CA THR A 418 37.50 31.41 -40.67
C THR A 418 38.25 30.09 -40.78
N LEU A 419 38.93 29.94 -41.91
CA LEU A 419 39.65 28.76 -42.37
C LEU A 419 40.89 28.47 -41.54
N ARG A 420 41.08 27.21 -41.14
CA ARG A 420 42.41 26.68 -40.84
C ARG A 420 42.57 25.28 -41.42
N THR A 421 43.53 25.19 -42.32
CA THR A 421 43.90 24.03 -43.12
C THR A 421 44.69 23.02 -42.28
N SER A 422 44.24 21.77 -42.22
CA SER A 422 45.09 20.62 -41.87
C SER A 422 44.69 19.40 -42.69
N THR A 423 45.71 18.77 -43.26
CA THR A 423 45.70 17.78 -44.33
C THR A 423 45.18 16.39 -43.91
N SER A 424 44.43 15.81 -44.87
CA SER A 424 43.93 14.45 -45.06
C SER A 424 44.61 13.27 -44.33
N SER A 425 43.77 12.41 -43.74
CA SER A 425 43.78 10.97 -44.09
C SER A 425 42.34 10.44 -44.13
N ARG A 426 42.00 9.79 -45.24
CA ARG A 426 40.67 9.33 -45.65
C ARG A 426 40.31 8.00 -44.99
N THR A 427 39.16 7.94 -44.31
CA THR A 427 38.50 6.66 -43.98
C THR A 427 37.02 6.77 -44.35
N THR A 428 36.57 5.81 -45.13
CA THR A 428 35.22 5.67 -45.69
C THR A 428 34.19 5.37 -44.62
N THR A 429 33.18 6.24 -44.48
CA THR A 429 31.98 6.03 -43.67
C THR A 429 31.05 5.03 -44.36
N SER A 430 30.81 3.88 -43.74
CA SER A 430 29.65 3.04 -44.01
C SER A 430 28.45 3.59 -43.22
N THR A 431 27.30 3.68 -43.89
CA THR A 431 25.97 3.96 -43.35
C THR A 431 25.73 3.32 -41.97
N ALA A 432 25.27 4.12 -41.00
CA ALA A 432 24.78 3.60 -39.71
C ALA A 432 23.62 2.63 -39.95
N ALA A 433 23.68 1.45 -39.32
CA ALA A 433 22.68 0.41 -39.46
C ALA A 433 21.33 0.84 -38.86
N GLY A 434 20.23 0.62 -39.59
CA GLY A 434 18.88 0.79 -39.07
C GLY A 434 18.62 -0.12 -37.88
N CYS A 435 17.78 0.32 -36.94
CA CYS A 435 17.50 -0.45 -35.75
C CYS A 435 16.81 -1.78 -36.12
N THR A 436 17.28 -2.87 -35.51
CA THR A 436 16.86 -4.24 -35.82
C THR A 436 16.23 -4.86 -34.58
N GLN A 437 15.19 -5.66 -34.76
CA GLN A 437 14.40 -6.28 -33.71
C GLN A 437 14.79 -7.75 -33.51
N THR A 438 14.78 -8.22 -32.26
CA THR A 438 15.19 -9.60 -31.92
C THR A 438 14.19 -10.62 -32.48
N HIS A 439 14.64 -11.87 -32.63
CA HIS A 439 13.72 -13.00 -32.83
C HIS A 439 12.68 -12.98 -31.71
N TRP A 440 11.39 -13.15 -32.06
CA TRP A 440 10.22 -13.01 -31.17
C TRP A 440 9.85 -11.58 -30.76
N GLY A 441 10.58 -10.56 -31.21
CA GLY A 441 10.20 -9.16 -30.96
C GLY A 441 9.05 -8.69 -31.85
N GLN A 442 8.21 -7.78 -31.33
CA GLN A 442 7.16 -7.15 -32.14
C GLN A 442 7.81 -6.27 -33.22
N CYS A 443 7.41 -6.44 -34.47
CA CYS A 443 7.94 -5.72 -35.63
C CYS A 443 6.87 -4.95 -36.42
N GLY A 444 5.60 -5.04 -36.00
CA GLY A 444 4.48 -4.36 -36.64
C GLY A 444 3.21 -4.38 -35.80
N GLY A 445 2.19 -3.68 -36.29
CA GLY A 445 0.91 -3.45 -35.61
C GLY A 445 0.50 -1.99 -35.61
N ASN A 446 -0.80 -1.72 -35.61
CA ASN A 446 -1.37 -0.39 -35.50
C ASN A 446 -0.88 0.30 -34.22
N GLY A 447 -0.22 1.45 -34.38
CA GLY A 447 0.38 2.21 -33.27
C GLY A 447 1.81 1.80 -32.88
N TYR A 448 2.40 0.76 -33.49
CA TYR A 448 3.77 0.34 -33.17
C TYR A 448 4.83 1.29 -33.77
N THR A 449 5.68 1.86 -32.90
CA THR A 449 6.73 2.83 -33.25
C THR A 449 8.16 2.29 -33.13
N GLY A 450 8.33 1.02 -32.73
CA GLY A 450 9.65 0.40 -32.57
C GLY A 450 10.26 -0.13 -33.87
N CYS A 451 11.31 -0.94 -33.75
CA CYS A 451 12.07 -1.45 -34.89
C CYS A 451 11.27 -2.44 -35.74
N LYS A 452 11.15 -2.14 -37.05
CA LYS A 452 10.35 -2.93 -38.00
C LYS A 452 11.16 -3.95 -38.81
N ILE A 453 12.49 -3.88 -38.71
CA ILE A 453 13.40 -4.80 -39.39
C ILE A 453 13.78 -5.91 -38.42
N CYS A 454 13.53 -7.16 -38.78
CA CYS A 454 13.87 -8.31 -37.95
C CYS A 454 15.34 -8.72 -38.07
N THR A 455 15.88 -9.36 -37.02
CA THR A 455 17.24 -9.92 -37.04
C THR A 455 17.41 -10.90 -38.20
N ALA A 456 18.64 -10.97 -38.72
CA ALA A 456 18.96 -11.83 -39.86
C ALA A 456 18.51 -13.29 -39.60
N GLY A 457 17.79 -13.86 -40.57
CA GLY A 457 17.21 -15.21 -40.48
C GLY A 457 15.75 -15.26 -40.04
N THR A 458 15.15 -14.12 -39.66
CA THR A 458 13.73 -14.02 -39.29
C THR A 458 12.99 -13.01 -40.17
N THR A 459 11.68 -13.13 -40.26
CA THR A 459 10.81 -12.26 -41.06
C THR A 459 9.68 -11.73 -40.20
N CYS A 460 9.25 -10.49 -40.44
CA CYS A 460 8.11 -9.93 -39.72
C CYS A 460 6.81 -10.61 -40.18
N GLN A 461 6.30 -11.53 -39.37
CA GLN A 461 5.08 -12.28 -39.63
C GLN A 461 3.88 -11.55 -39.02
N TYR A 462 2.86 -11.31 -39.85
CA TYR A 462 1.62 -10.69 -39.42
C TYR A 462 0.82 -11.67 -38.54
N SER A 463 0.33 -11.19 -37.39
CA SER A 463 -0.56 -11.96 -36.51
C SER A 463 -1.97 -11.35 -36.50
N ASN A 464 -2.08 -10.05 -36.23
CA ASN A 464 -3.33 -9.30 -36.27
C ASN A 464 -3.06 -7.80 -36.48
N ASP A 465 -4.13 -7.00 -36.61
CA ASP A 465 -4.05 -5.57 -36.91
C ASP A 465 -3.16 -4.78 -35.94
N TYR A 466 -2.99 -5.24 -34.71
CA TYR A 466 -2.21 -4.58 -33.66
C TYR A 466 -0.87 -5.26 -33.37
N TYR A 467 -0.57 -6.39 -34.01
CA TYR A 467 0.61 -7.18 -33.68
C TYR A 467 1.19 -7.97 -34.87
N SER A 468 2.49 -7.81 -35.10
CA SER A 468 3.31 -8.64 -35.99
C SER A 468 4.63 -8.93 -35.30
N GLN A 469 5.20 -10.12 -35.50
CA GLN A 469 6.36 -10.61 -34.75
C GLN A 469 7.45 -11.14 -35.68
N CYS A 470 8.72 -10.95 -35.31
CA CYS A 470 9.84 -11.57 -36.00
C CYS A 470 9.90 -13.08 -35.72
N LEU A 471 9.75 -13.91 -36.77
CA LEU A 471 9.80 -15.38 -36.72
C LEU A 471 10.78 -15.96 -37.75
#